data_AF-A0A511YIP0-F1
#
_entry.id   AF-A0A511YIP0-F1
#
_cell.length_a   1.000
_cell.length_b   1.000
_cell.length_c   1.000
_cell.angle_alpha   90.00
_cell.angle_beta   90.00
_cell.angle_gamma   90.00
#
_symmetry.space_group_name_H-M   'P 1'
#
loop_
_entity.id
_entity.type
_entity.pdbx_description
1 polymer ?
#
loop_
_entity_poly.entity_id
_entity_poly.type
_entity_poly.pdbx_seq_one_letter_code
_entity_poly.pdbx_strand_id
1 'polypeptide(L)'
;MELSDVKEPQYGFKGNGNKLENLVERNKDKEGNILVEAHVDHDIGVMFMYQAMRGFFKSFVGNKPHLESYNVDIDTFRVLYNEYNGRGKGIKIDFVLINTLEYIRYTGDINVSTEADDFLYFFVTPIDNNDQPSNVHYVIFNLNHKFEIDRDVIDDNDLQNFITKLRSSSLYNSMASYSNHTNPTEYIYYPWADINNITIERNIDNRLYKDVQFVMGEVIEYNIILQYFKLNPYYNFDALAYKAAYLQHEKRLTIIGKYMPDDIIGKEGFFDMGDLRP
;
A
#
# COMPACT_ATOMS: atom_id res chain seq x y z
N MET A 1 -46.07 1.65 11.76
CA MET A 1 -45.11 1.27 10.70
C MET A 1 -43.81 1.91 11.12
N GLU A 2 -43.02 1.17 11.88
CA GLU A 2 -41.75 1.65 12.43
C GLU A 2 -40.74 1.74 11.29
N LEU A 3 -40.09 2.89 11.17
CA LEU A 3 -38.98 3.13 10.27
C LEU A 3 -37.87 2.16 10.68
N SER A 4 -37.64 1.13 9.86
CA SER A 4 -36.53 0.22 10.03
C SER A 4 -35.24 1.02 10.11
N ASP A 5 -34.53 0.90 11.23
CA ASP A 5 -33.17 1.38 11.41
C ASP A 5 -32.33 0.94 10.21
N VAL A 6 -32.04 1.90 9.32
CA VAL A 6 -30.98 1.74 8.32
C VAL A 6 -29.72 1.63 9.14
N LYS A 7 -29.20 0.40 9.30
CA LYS A 7 -27.87 0.18 9.87
C LYS A 7 -26.91 1.07 9.11
N GLU A 8 -26.41 2.11 9.78
CA GLU A 8 -25.26 2.84 9.30
C GLU A 8 -24.17 1.80 9.00
N PRO A 9 -23.53 1.84 7.81
CA PRO A 9 -22.39 0.98 7.55
C PRO A 9 -21.40 1.17 8.69
N GLN A 10 -20.93 0.08 9.30
CA GLN A 10 -19.88 0.17 10.31
C GLN A 10 -18.64 0.78 9.65
N TYR A 11 -18.43 2.09 9.87
CA TYR A 11 -17.25 2.80 9.42
C TYR A 11 -16.06 2.41 10.30
N GLY A 12 -15.02 1.88 9.66
CA GLY A 12 -13.73 1.51 10.26
C GLY A 12 -13.70 0.07 10.77
N PHE A 13 -12.80 -0.76 10.22
CA PHE A 13 -11.97 -1.74 10.96
C PHE A 13 -11.20 -2.75 10.09
N LYS A 14 -11.26 -2.69 8.76
CA LYS A 14 -10.38 -3.53 7.95
C LYS A 14 -9.49 -2.68 7.08
N GLY A 15 -8.18 -2.74 7.36
CA GLY A 15 -7.19 -2.64 6.30
C GLY A 15 -7.49 -3.78 5.34
N ASN A 16 -8.41 -3.55 4.41
CA ASN A 16 -8.57 -4.35 3.22
C ASN A 16 -7.82 -3.56 2.16
N GLY A 17 -6.94 -4.26 1.46
CA GLY A 17 -6.27 -3.72 0.29
C GLY A 17 -7.23 -3.40 -0.84
N ASN A 18 -6.70 -2.76 -1.86
CA ASN A 18 -7.33 -2.42 -3.12
C ASN A 18 -8.54 -1.46 -3.04
N LYS A 19 -8.51 -0.49 -2.13
CA LYS A 19 -9.58 0.53 -2.02
C LYS A 19 -9.65 1.48 -3.24
N LEU A 20 -8.63 1.50 -4.09
CA LEU A 20 -8.66 2.22 -5.38
C LEU A 20 -9.34 1.42 -6.49
N GLU A 21 -9.47 0.11 -6.34
CA GLU A 21 -10.09 -0.76 -7.35
C GLU A 21 -11.55 -0.38 -7.56
N ASN A 22 -11.99 -0.38 -8.82
CA ASN A 22 -13.39 -0.22 -9.20
C ASN A 22 -14.03 1.12 -8.76
N LEU A 23 -13.26 2.08 -8.23
CA LEU A 23 -13.75 3.42 -7.94
C LEU A 23 -14.04 4.22 -9.22
N VAL A 24 -13.41 3.83 -10.31
CA VAL A 24 -13.58 4.46 -11.60
C VAL A 24 -13.89 3.42 -12.66
N GLU A 25 -14.94 3.71 -13.42
CA GLU A 25 -15.26 2.96 -14.62
C GLU A 25 -15.29 3.89 -15.83
N ARG A 26 -15.03 3.33 -17.00
CA ARG A 26 -15.26 4.04 -18.26
C ARG A 26 -16.74 4.38 -18.40
N ASN A 27 -17.04 5.64 -18.74
CA ASN A 27 -18.38 5.99 -19.19
C ASN A 27 -18.58 5.50 -20.65
N LYS A 28 -19.35 4.42 -20.81
CA LYS A 28 -19.60 3.79 -22.11
C LYS A 28 -20.44 4.65 -23.06
N ASP A 29 -21.14 5.67 -22.54
CA ASP A 29 -22.03 6.54 -23.32
C ASP A 29 -21.30 7.74 -23.93
N LYS A 30 -19.97 7.85 -23.73
CA LYS A 30 -19.15 8.90 -24.33
C LYS A 30 -18.16 8.32 -25.32
N GLU A 31 -18.23 8.79 -26.56
CA GLU A 31 -17.19 8.55 -27.56
C GLU A 31 -15.87 9.13 -27.04
N GLY A 32 -14.91 8.26 -26.81
CA GLY A 32 -13.59 8.62 -26.30
C GLY A 32 -12.57 8.78 -27.43
N ASN A 33 -11.52 9.52 -27.12
CA ASN A 33 -10.29 9.54 -27.90
C ASN A 33 -9.35 8.49 -27.28
N ILE A 34 -8.99 7.45 -28.04
CA ILE A 34 -8.24 6.25 -27.60
C ILE A 34 -6.94 6.58 -26.82
N LEU A 35 -6.34 7.75 -27.05
CA LEU A 35 -5.13 8.21 -26.37
C LEU A 35 -5.36 8.82 -24.97
N VAL A 36 -6.58 9.25 -24.65
CA VAL A 36 -6.98 9.77 -23.33
C VAL A 36 -7.48 8.62 -22.42
N GLU A 37 -7.86 7.48 -23.02
CA GLU A 37 -8.69 6.44 -22.41
C GLU A 37 -7.99 5.51 -21.39
N ALA A 38 -6.66 5.51 -21.28
CA ALA A 38 -5.92 4.40 -20.64
C ALA A 38 -5.28 4.69 -19.27
N HIS A 39 -5.43 5.89 -18.68
CA HIS A 39 -4.51 6.32 -17.61
C HIS A 39 -5.16 6.86 -16.33
N VAL A 40 -6.44 6.64 -16.06
CA VAL A 40 -7.03 7.24 -14.84
C VAL A 40 -6.51 6.63 -13.55
N ASP A 41 -6.34 5.31 -13.46
CA ASP A 41 -5.76 4.72 -12.25
C ASP A 41 -4.31 5.20 -12.05
N HIS A 42 -3.60 5.42 -13.15
CA HIS A 42 -2.30 6.07 -13.16
C HIS A 42 -2.38 7.51 -12.62
N ASP A 43 -3.29 8.33 -13.13
CA ASP A 43 -3.45 9.72 -12.72
C ASP A 43 -3.87 9.84 -11.24
N ILE A 44 -4.78 8.99 -10.78
CA ILE A 44 -5.18 8.95 -9.36
C ILE A 44 -3.99 8.55 -8.49
N GLY A 45 -3.30 7.46 -8.82
CA GLY A 45 -2.10 7.03 -8.10
C GLY A 45 -1.05 8.12 -8.02
N VAL A 46 -0.80 8.82 -9.14
CA VAL A 46 0.10 9.99 -9.20
C VAL A 46 -0.37 11.13 -8.31
N MET A 47 -1.68 11.40 -8.25
CA MET A 47 -2.22 12.42 -7.36
C MET A 47 -2.00 12.08 -5.88
N PHE A 48 -2.18 10.82 -5.46
CA PHE A 48 -1.89 10.37 -4.09
C PHE A 48 -0.41 10.60 -3.74
N MET A 49 0.51 10.23 -4.63
CA MET A 49 1.95 10.44 -4.44
C MET A 49 2.31 11.93 -4.38
N TYR A 50 1.77 12.74 -5.30
CA TYR A 50 2.04 14.18 -5.35
C TYR A 50 1.53 14.90 -4.09
N GLN A 51 0.36 14.51 -3.56
CA GLN A 51 -0.14 15.08 -2.32
C GLN A 51 0.76 14.73 -1.14
N ALA A 52 1.24 13.49 -1.03
CA ALA A 52 2.20 13.11 0.01
C ALA A 52 3.48 13.95 -0.03
N MET A 53 4.02 14.21 -1.23
CA MET A 53 5.18 15.08 -1.41
C MET A 53 4.95 16.52 -0.96
N ARG A 54 3.74 17.06 -1.20
CA ARG A 54 3.40 18.44 -0.81
C ARG A 54 3.04 18.59 0.65
N GLY A 55 2.46 17.54 1.23
CA GLY A 55 1.97 17.48 2.58
C GLY A 55 3.02 16.93 3.54
N PHE A 56 2.88 15.65 3.90
CA PHE A 56 3.67 15.01 4.95
C PHE A 56 5.19 15.11 4.72
N PHE A 57 5.68 14.75 3.53
CA PHE A 57 7.13 14.73 3.28
C PHE A 57 7.76 16.12 3.35
N LYS A 58 7.04 17.16 2.93
CA LYS A 58 7.51 18.54 3.07
C LYS A 58 7.60 18.99 4.52
N SER A 59 6.80 18.42 5.42
CA SER A 59 6.82 18.73 6.85
C SER A 59 7.97 18.06 7.61
N PHE A 60 8.64 17.07 7.01
CA PHE A 60 9.73 16.32 7.62
C PHE A 60 11.08 17.02 7.38
N VAL A 61 11.47 17.93 8.28
CA VAL A 61 12.76 18.64 8.23
C VAL A 61 13.55 18.32 9.49
N GLY A 62 14.52 17.39 9.43
CA GLY A 62 15.48 17.20 10.52
C GLY A 62 16.03 15.78 10.72
N ASN A 63 15.30 14.74 10.32
CA ASN A 63 15.82 13.39 10.11
C ASN A 63 15.55 13.05 8.63
N LYS A 64 16.40 12.26 7.97
CA LYS A 64 16.16 11.87 6.57
C LYS A 64 15.89 10.37 6.51
N PRO A 65 14.76 9.86 7.02
CA PRO A 65 14.37 8.51 6.72
C PRO A 65 14.31 8.39 5.20
N HIS A 66 14.94 7.35 4.67
CA HIS A 66 14.79 7.00 3.28
C HIS A 66 13.36 6.49 3.11
N LEU A 67 12.50 7.39 2.65
CA LEU A 67 11.12 7.11 2.26
C LEU A 67 11.08 6.97 0.73
N GLU A 68 12.07 6.29 0.17
CA GLU A 68 12.03 5.91 -1.24
C GLU A 68 11.12 4.71 -1.45
N SER A 69 10.65 4.61 -2.68
CA SER A 69 9.93 3.45 -3.14
C SER A 69 10.82 2.22 -3.17
N TYR A 70 10.27 1.05 -2.93
CA TYR A 70 10.99 -0.21 -3.13
C TYR A 70 10.14 -1.18 -3.93
N ASN A 71 10.83 -2.01 -4.70
CA ASN A 71 10.20 -3.00 -5.57
C ASN A 71 10.18 -4.35 -4.87
N VAL A 72 9.09 -5.07 -5.06
CA VAL A 72 8.93 -6.45 -4.62
C VAL A 72 8.47 -7.27 -5.82
N ASP A 73 9.20 -8.35 -6.10
CA ASP A 73 8.81 -9.31 -7.12
C ASP A 73 7.47 -9.94 -6.73
N ILE A 74 6.52 -9.94 -7.66
CA ILE A 74 5.18 -10.52 -7.48
C ILE A 74 5.27 -12.01 -7.16
N ASP A 75 6.32 -12.71 -7.58
CA ASP A 75 6.56 -14.10 -7.19
C ASP A 75 6.70 -14.26 -5.67
N THR A 76 7.14 -13.24 -4.93
CA THR A 76 7.13 -13.25 -3.46
C THR A 76 5.72 -13.46 -2.92
N PHE A 77 4.76 -12.65 -3.38
CA PHE A 77 3.35 -12.76 -3.00
C PHE A 77 2.75 -14.09 -3.46
N ARG A 78 3.16 -14.58 -4.64
CA ARG A 78 2.71 -15.86 -5.18
C ARG A 78 3.18 -17.05 -4.34
N VAL A 79 4.43 -17.05 -3.90
CA VAL A 79 5.00 -18.09 -3.02
C VAL A 79 4.24 -18.11 -1.70
N LEU A 80 4.05 -16.95 -1.06
CA LEU A 80 3.29 -16.84 0.18
C LEU A 80 1.84 -17.29 0.03
N TYR A 81 1.17 -16.86 -1.05
CA TYR A 81 -0.18 -17.28 -1.36
C TYR A 81 -0.26 -18.80 -1.49
N ASN A 82 0.56 -19.42 -2.35
CA ASN A 82 0.52 -20.87 -2.59
C ASN A 82 0.78 -21.69 -1.32
N GLU A 83 1.67 -21.23 -0.45
CA GLU A 83 1.98 -21.93 0.80
C GLU A 83 0.87 -21.79 1.86
N TYR A 84 0.29 -20.59 2.00
CA TYR A 84 -0.55 -20.27 3.16
C TYR A 84 -2.05 -20.13 2.87
N ASN A 85 -2.49 -19.95 1.62
CA ASN A 85 -3.91 -19.69 1.32
C ASN A 85 -4.84 -20.81 1.80
N GLY A 86 -4.39 -22.06 1.78
CA GLY A 86 -5.19 -23.21 2.21
C GLY A 86 -5.38 -23.31 3.74
N ARG A 87 -4.60 -22.56 4.52
CA ARG A 87 -4.57 -22.63 6.00
C ARG A 87 -4.74 -21.28 6.70
N GLY A 88 -4.97 -20.22 5.94
CA GLY A 88 -5.09 -18.86 6.47
C GLY A 88 -6.06 -18.00 5.69
N LYS A 89 -6.25 -16.76 6.17
CA LYS A 89 -7.17 -15.78 5.58
C LYS A 89 -6.47 -14.63 4.86
N GLY A 90 -5.19 -14.39 5.16
CA GLY A 90 -4.42 -13.31 4.56
C GLY A 90 -3.04 -13.16 5.14
N ILE A 91 -2.45 -11.99 4.92
CA ILE A 91 -1.20 -11.54 5.53
C ILE A 91 -1.40 -10.26 6.33
N LYS A 92 -0.64 -10.13 7.40
CA LYS A 92 -0.38 -8.89 8.12
C LYS A 92 0.95 -8.33 7.62
N ILE A 93 1.01 -7.03 7.41
CA ILE A 93 2.16 -6.28 6.92
C ILE A 93 2.52 -5.27 8.01
N ASP A 94 3.61 -5.53 8.72
CA ASP A 94 4.13 -4.70 9.80
C ASP A 94 5.21 -3.77 9.26
N PHE A 95 5.11 -2.48 9.56
CA PHE A 95 6.14 -1.52 9.16
C PHE A 95 7.29 -1.50 10.16
N VAL A 96 8.50 -1.29 9.65
CA VAL A 96 9.72 -1.26 10.45
C VAL A 96 10.71 -0.22 9.95
N LEU A 97 11.58 0.24 10.83
CA LEU A 97 12.77 1.02 10.46
C LEU A 97 14.01 0.16 10.57
N ILE A 98 14.73 -0.01 9.46
CA ILE A 98 16.04 -0.65 9.46
C ILE A 98 17.10 0.39 9.12
N ASN A 99 18.29 0.26 9.70
CA ASN A 99 19.45 1.08 9.36
C ASN A 99 20.23 0.46 8.20
N THR A 100 21.26 1.16 7.72
CA THR A 100 22.11 0.69 6.60
C THR A 100 22.77 -0.66 6.87
N LEU A 101 23.20 -0.96 8.10
CA LEU A 101 23.83 -2.25 8.42
C LEU A 101 22.83 -3.40 8.35
N GLU A 102 21.62 -3.18 8.88
CA GLU A 102 20.51 -4.13 8.80
C GLU A 102 20.09 -4.34 7.35
N TYR A 103 19.94 -3.25 6.59
CA TYR A 103 19.67 -3.31 5.15
C TYR A 103 20.72 -4.15 4.41
N ILE A 104 22.02 -3.88 4.59
CA ILE A 104 23.10 -4.67 3.96
C ILE A 104 23.05 -6.13 4.40
N ARG A 105 22.81 -6.39 5.69
CA ARG A 105 22.73 -7.75 6.23
C ARG A 105 21.66 -8.59 5.54
N TYR A 106 20.51 -7.98 5.26
CA TYR A 106 19.38 -8.70 4.67
C TYR A 106 19.36 -8.67 3.14
N THR A 107 19.89 -7.62 2.51
CA THR A 107 19.83 -7.44 1.04
C THR A 107 21.11 -7.83 0.32
N GLY A 108 22.24 -7.89 1.03
CA GLY A 108 23.56 -8.00 0.44
C GLY A 108 23.97 -6.78 -0.41
N ASP A 109 23.13 -5.75 -0.51
CA ASP A 109 23.40 -4.58 -1.33
C ASP A 109 24.21 -3.56 -0.54
N ILE A 110 25.47 -3.42 -0.93
CA ILE A 110 26.44 -2.50 -0.33
C ILE A 110 26.45 -1.13 -1.00
N ASN A 111 25.71 -0.95 -2.11
CA ASN A 111 25.71 0.27 -2.93
C ASN A 111 24.59 1.24 -2.49
N VAL A 112 24.48 1.46 -1.18
CA VAL A 112 23.49 2.37 -0.61
C VAL A 112 23.96 3.82 -0.79
N SER A 113 23.53 4.47 -1.88
CA SER A 113 23.89 5.87 -2.19
C SER A 113 22.91 6.87 -1.57
N THR A 114 22.74 6.84 -0.25
CA THR A 114 21.86 7.77 0.47
C THR A 114 22.49 8.25 1.78
N GLU A 115 22.20 9.50 2.17
CA GLU A 115 22.54 10.07 3.48
C GLU A 115 21.51 9.71 4.57
N ALA A 116 20.61 8.76 4.29
CA ALA A 116 19.54 8.40 5.21
C ALA A 116 20.06 7.56 6.39
N ASP A 117 19.56 7.88 7.58
CA ASP A 117 19.92 7.17 8.82
C ASP A 117 19.14 5.86 8.99
N ASP A 118 17.89 5.83 8.53
CA ASP A 118 16.98 4.70 8.60
C ASP A 118 16.12 4.64 7.34
N PHE A 119 15.56 3.47 7.08
CA PHE A 119 14.73 3.17 5.92
C PHE A 119 13.41 2.56 6.40
N LEU A 120 12.27 3.03 5.84
CA LEU A 120 10.96 2.46 6.14
C LEU A 120 10.71 1.21 5.26
N TYR A 121 10.40 0.09 5.90
CA TYR A 121 10.15 -1.20 5.25
C TYR A 121 8.92 -1.90 5.82
N PHE A 122 8.58 -3.06 5.28
CA PHE A 122 7.64 -3.98 5.93
C PHE A 122 8.14 -5.42 6.06
N PHE A 123 7.62 -6.09 7.09
CA PHE A 123 7.66 -7.53 7.27
C PHE A 123 6.25 -8.09 7.15
N VAL A 124 6.12 -9.33 6.70
CA VAL A 124 4.81 -9.96 6.57
C VAL A 124 4.64 -11.18 7.45
N THR A 125 3.45 -11.32 8.00
CA THR A 125 3.08 -12.44 8.85
C THR A 125 1.78 -13.05 8.31
N PRO A 126 1.78 -14.33 7.90
CA PRO A 126 0.54 -15.01 7.53
C PRO A 126 -0.45 -15.04 8.69
N ILE A 127 -1.72 -14.83 8.40
CA ILE A 127 -2.82 -14.90 9.37
C ILE A 127 -3.61 -16.19 9.14
N ASP A 128 -3.81 -16.96 10.20
CA ASP A 128 -4.54 -18.23 10.17
C ASP A 128 -6.06 -18.04 10.05
N ASN A 129 -6.80 -19.14 9.99
CA ASN A 129 -8.27 -19.10 9.90
C ASN A 129 -8.98 -18.60 11.17
N ASN A 130 -8.26 -18.44 12.28
CA ASN A 130 -8.76 -17.90 13.56
C ASN A 130 -8.35 -16.43 13.76
N ASP A 131 -7.90 -15.77 12.68
CA ASP A 131 -7.43 -14.39 12.70
C ASP A 131 -6.21 -14.19 13.64
N GLN A 132 -5.41 -15.24 13.83
CA GLN A 132 -4.17 -15.22 14.60
C GLN A 132 -2.95 -15.14 13.68
N PRO A 133 -1.96 -14.28 13.99
CA PRO A 133 -0.67 -14.30 13.31
C PRO A 133 0.04 -15.64 13.49
N SER A 134 0.68 -16.12 12.42
CA SER A 134 1.60 -17.26 12.48
C SER A 134 2.85 -16.90 13.29
N ASN A 135 3.52 -17.92 13.83
CA ASN A 135 4.82 -17.79 14.52
C ASN A 135 6.00 -17.71 13.52
N VAL A 136 5.73 -17.33 12.28
CA VAL A 136 6.73 -17.23 11.21
C VAL A 136 6.49 -15.90 10.52
N HIS A 137 7.55 -15.10 10.48
CA HIS A 137 7.54 -13.76 9.94
C HIS A 137 8.53 -13.68 8.77
N TYR A 138 8.10 -13.06 7.69
CA TYR A 138 8.86 -13.01 6.46
C TYR A 138 9.41 -11.63 6.21
N VAL A 139 10.67 -11.65 5.81
CA VAL A 139 11.38 -10.51 5.29
C VAL A 139 10.99 -10.31 3.83
N ILE A 140 10.30 -9.22 3.52
CA ILE A 140 10.05 -8.81 2.13
C ILE A 140 10.78 -7.51 1.87
N PHE A 141 12.01 -7.60 1.37
CA PHE A 141 12.78 -6.44 0.92
C PHE A 141 12.94 -6.45 -0.61
N ASN A 142 13.43 -5.32 -1.15
CA ASN A 142 14.01 -5.26 -2.49
C ASN A 142 15.35 -5.99 -2.44
N LEU A 143 15.26 -7.31 -2.51
CA LEU A 143 16.39 -8.20 -2.43
C LEU A 143 16.91 -8.39 -3.84
N ASN A 144 18.17 -8.04 -4.08
CA ASN A 144 18.90 -8.55 -5.24
C ASN A 144 19.02 -10.10 -5.21
N HIS A 145 18.38 -10.78 -4.24
CA HIS A 145 18.16 -12.21 -4.18
C HIS A 145 16.67 -12.56 -4.31
N LYS A 146 16.40 -13.74 -4.88
CA LYS A 146 15.05 -14.26 -5.03
C LYS A 146 14.49 -14.68 -3.66
N PHE A 147 13.28 -14.26 -3.33
CA PHE A 147 12.60 -14.66 -2.09
C PHE A 147 12.55 -16.18 -1.91
N GLU A 148 12.97 -16.65 -0.74
CA GLU A 148 12.98 -18.06 -0.35
C GLU A 148 12.27 -18.24 1.01
N ILE A 149 11.16 -18.97 1.00
CA ILE A 149 10.29 -19.16 2.16
C ILE A 149 10.99 -19.82 3.36
N ASP A 150 12.04 -20.60 3.14
CA ASP A 150 12.77 -21.27 4.23
C ASP A 150 13.95 -20.45 4.74
N ARG A 151 14.28 -19.30 4.11
CA ARG A 151 15.47 -18.49 4.44
C ARG A 151 15.15 -17.08 4.86
N ASP A 152 14.17 -16.45 4.23
CA ASP A 152 13.82 -15.04 4.46
C ASP A 152 12.89 -14.88 5.66
N VAL A 153 13.26 -15.51 6.78
CA VAL A 153 12.48 -15.58 8.01
C VAL A 153 13.15 -14.75 9.11
N ILE A 154 12.33 -14.06 9.89
CA ILE A 154 12.72 -13.33 11.11
C ILE A 154 11.95 -13.91 12.30
N ASP A 155 12.58 -13.98 13.46
CA ASP A 155 11.93 -14.46 14.67
C ASP A 155 11.06 -13.36 15.34
N ASP A 156 10.17 -13.79 16.22
CA ASP A 156 9.23 -12.91 16.93
C ASP A 156 9.95 -11.80 17.72
N ASN A 157 11.10 -12.10 18.33
CA ASN A 157 11.82 -11.13 19.16
C ASN A 157 12.43 -10.02 18.29
N ASP A 158 13.06 -10.40 17.19
CA ASP A 158 13.62 -9.45 16.23
C ASP A 158 12.51 -8.60 15.62
N LEU A 159 11.37 -9.20 15.22
CA LEU A 159 10.20 -8.44 14.75
C LEU A 159 9.74 -7.41 15.79
N GLN A 160 9.57 -7.80 17.05
CA GLN A 160 9.15 -6.89 18.11
C GLN A 160 10.16 -5.77 18.38
N ASN A 161 11.46 -6.06 18.27
CA ASN A 161 12.51 -5.04 18.38
C ASN A 161 12.39 -3.99 17.27
N PHE A 162 12.18 -4.43 16.02
CA PHE A 162 12.00 -3.52 14.88
C PHE A 162 10.72 -2.67 14.98
N ILE A 163 9.60 -3.28 15.40
CA ILE A 163 8.35 -2.55 15.64
C ILE A 163 8.54 -1.51 16.75
N THR A 164 9.21 -1.88 17.85
CA THR A 164 9.50 -0.97 18.96
C THR A 164 10.40 0.19 18.54
N LYS A 165 11.40 -0.09 17.70
CA LYS A 165 12.27 0.93 17.09
C LYS A 165 11.45 1.91 16.23
N LEU A 166 10.54 1.42 15.39
CA LEU A 166 9.65 2.27 14.60
C LEU A 166 8.80 3.16 15.51
N ARG A 167 8.09 2.58 16.50
CA ARG A 167 7.20 3.34 17.42
C ARG A 167 7.93 4.43 18.20
N SER A 168 9.21 4.22 18.50
CA SER A 168 10.04 5.19 19.22
C SER A 168 10.64 6.28 18.32
N SER A 169 10.49 6.14 17.00
CA SER A 169 11.15 7.01 16.02
C SER A 169 10.46 8.37 15.86
N SER A 170 11.25 9.36 15.46
CA SER A 170 10.73 10.67 15.04
C SER A 170 9.77 10.58 13.85
N LEU A 171 9.97 9.60 12.95
CA LEU A 171 9.10 9.36 11.81
C LEU A 171 7.70 8.97 12.28
N TYR A 172 7.59 7.96 13.14
CA TYR A 172 6.32 7.50 13.70
C TYR A 172 5.60 8.63 14.45
N ASN A 173 6.30 9.36 15.31
CA ASN A 173 5.72 10.49 16.05
C ASN A 173 5.24 11.61 15.12
N SER A 174 5.98 11.90 14.04
CA SER A 174 5.57 12.90 13.07
C SER A 174 4.34 12.46 12.28
N MET A 175 4.30 11.19 11.84
CA MET A 175 3.12 10.60 11.19
C MET A 175 1.89 10.66 12.10
N ALA A 176 2.02 10.26 13.37
CA ALA A 176 0.95 10.31 14.37
C ALA A 176 0.43 11.75 14.58
N SER A 177 1.31 12.74 14.50
CA SER A 177 0.94 14.15 14.67
C SER A 177 0.37 14.81 13.41
N TYR A 178 0.65 14.25 12.22
CA TYR A 178 0.30 14.86 10.94
C TYR A 178 -1.21 14.80 10.67
N SER A 179 -1.89 13.75 11.14
CA SER A 179 -3.33 13.60 11.06
C SER A 179 -3.94 13.14 12.39
N ASN A 180 -5.04 13.79 12.81
CA ASN A 180 -5.78 13.40 14.01
C ASN A 180 -6.58 12.11 13.75
N HIS A 181 -6.02 10.96 14.13
CA HIS A 181 -6.71 9.67 13.99
C HIS A 181 -7.46 9.30 15.26
N THR A 182 -8.72 8.89 15.11
CA THR A 182 -9.52 8.30 16.20
C THR A 182 -9.25 6.82 16.44
N ASN A 183 -8.57 6.13 15.50
CA ASN A 183 -8.22 4.70 15.58
C ASN A 183 -6.88 4.45 14.89
N PRO A 184 -5.76 4.33 15.64
CA PRO A 184 -4.46 4.00 15.04
C PRO A 184 -4.48 2.60 14.42
N THR A 185 -3.61 2.37 13.45
CA THR A 185 -3.40 1.14 12.70
C THR A 185 -1.91 0.96 12.53
N GLU A 186 -1.39 -0.04 13.23
CA GLU A 186 0.06 -0.30 13.32
C GLU A 186 0.55 -1.28 12.26
N TYR A 187 -0.39 -1.93 11.56
CA TYR A 187 -0.14 -2.89 10.51
C TYR A 187 -1.24 -2.85 9.46
N ILE A 188 -0.90 -3.22 8.23
CA ILE A 188 -1.85 -3.42 7.15
C ILE A 188 -2.25 -4.91 7.15
N TYR A 189 -3.52 -5.20 6.87
CA TYR A 189 -3.98 -6.56 6.61
C TYR A 189 -4.32 -6.72 5.13
N TYR A 190 -4.07 -7.89 4.58
CA TYR A 190 -4.35 -8.21 3.18
C TYR A 190 -4.99 -9.59 3.10
N PRO A 191 -6.29 -9.70 2.79
CA PRO A 191 -6.93 -10.96 2.45
C PRO A 191 -6.20 -11.70 1.33
N TRP A 192 -6.20 -13.03 1.37
CA TRP A 192 -5.61 -13.83 0.28
C TRP A 192 -6.25 -13.59 -1.09
N ALA A 193 -7.53 -13.20 -1.13
CA ALA A 193 -8.19 -12.81 -2.38
C ALA A 193 -7.49 -11.61 -3.04
N ASP A 194 -7.15 -10.58 -2.25
CA ASP A 194 -6.48 -9.37 -2.74
C ASP A 194 -5.03 -9.68 -3.13
N ILE A 195 -4.34 -10.53 -2.35
CA ILE A 195 -3.00 -11.03 -2.74
C ILE A 195 -3.06 -11.80 -4.06
N ASN A 196 -4.06 -12.66 -4.25
CA ASN A 196 -4.22 -13.38 -5.49
C ASN A 196 -4.43 -12.42 -6.66
N ASN A 197 -5.23 -11.37 -6.49
CA ASN A 197 -5.43 -10.33 -7.51
C ASN A 197 -4.09 -9.71 -7.92
N ILE A 198 -3.23 -9.32 -6.96
CA ILE A 198 -1.87 -8.83 -7.24
C ILE A 198 -1.08 -9.84 -8.08
N THR A 199 -1.17 -11.14 -7.77
CA THR A 199 -0.36 -12.17 -8.47
C THR A 199 -0.82 -12.50 -9.88
N ILE A 200 -2.07 -12.20 -10.21
CA ILE A 200 -2.67 -12.49 -11.52
C ILE A 200 -2.91 -11.23 -12.37
N GLU A 201 -2.62 -10.06 -11.82
CA GLU A 201 -2.86 -8.76 -12.46
C GLU A 201 -2.06 -8.63 -13.76
N ARG A 202 -2.70 -8.07 -14.78
CA ARG A 202 -2.15 -7.99 -16.14
C ARG A 202 -2.23 -6.60 -16.70
N ASN A 203 -1.21 -6.22 -17.44
CA ASN A 203 -1.23 -4.97 -18.19
C ASN A 203 -2.18 -5.05 -19.41
N ILE A 204 -2.32 -3.92 -20.11
CA ILE A 204 -3.19 -3.81 -21.28
C ILE A 204 -2.81 -4.75 -22.46
N ASP A 205 -1.59 -5.29 -22.47
CA ASP A 205 -1.15 -6.31 -23.44
C ASP A 205 -1.37 -7.75 -22.94
N ASN A 206 -2.11 -7.91 -21.84
CA ASN A 206 -2.37 -9.20 -21.18
C ASN A 206 -1.12 -9.90 -20.62
N ARG A 207 -0.04 -9.15 -20.37
CA ARG A 207 1.19 -9.66 -19.71
C ARG A 207 1.07 -9.47 -18.21
N LEU A 208 1.53 -10.46 -17.44
CA LEU A 208 1.62 -10.34 -15.98
C LEU A 208 2.64 -9.25 -15.64
N TYR A 209 2.34 -8.47 -14.60
CA TYR A 209 3.36 -7.64 -13.99
C TYR A 209 4.40 -8.51 -13.30
N LYS A 210 5.63 -8.01 -13.27
CA LYS A 210 6.74 -8.68 -12.60
C LYS A 210 6.92 -8.15 -11.18
N ASP A 211 6.89 -6.84 -11.01
CA ASP A 211 7.19 -6.20 -9.74
C ASP A 211 6.06 -5.24 -9.32
N VAL A 212 5.88 -5.12 -8.01
CA VAL A 212 5.12 -4.04 -7.39
C VAL A 212 6.09 -3.08 -6.71
N GLN A 213 6.01 -1.81 -7.08
CA GLN A 213 6.69 -0.73 -6.40
C GLN A 213 5.79 -0.17 -5.30
N PHE A 214 6.26 -0.17 -4.06
CA PHE A 214 5.53 0.43 -2.94
C PHE A 214 5.98 1.86 -2.71
N VAL A 215 5.02 2.77 -2.62
CA VAL A 215 5.27 4.21 -2.46
C VAL A 215 4.29 4.76 -1.42
N MET A 216 4.71 5.69 -0.59
CA MET A 216 3.77 6.40 0.27
C MET A 216 2.89 7.34 -0.55
N GLY A 217 1.60 7.30 -0.29
CA GLY A 217 0.60 8.23 -0.79
C GLY A 217 -0.10 8.98 0.34
N GLU A 218 -0.77 10.07 -0.01
CA GLU A 218 -1.63 10.83 0.91
C GLU A 218 -3.05 10.84 0.35
N VAL A 219 -4.01 10.50 1.21
CA VAL A 219 -5.44 10.46 0.86
C VAL A 219 -5.89 11.84 0.38
N ILE A 220 -6.40 11.87 -0.85
CA ILE A 220 -6.85 13.09 -1.51
C ILE A 220 -8.17 13.55 -0.89
N GLU A 221 -8.31 14.86 -0.65
CA GLU A 221 -9.56 15.40 -0.15
C GLU A 221 -10.74 15.10 -1.09
N TYR A 222 -11.86 14.65 -0.54
CA TYR A 222 -13.04 14.24 -1.31
C TYR A 222 -13.50 15.28 -2.34
N ASN A 223 -13.50 16.56 -1.96
CA ASN A 223 -13.92 17.64 -2.85
C ASN A 223 -12.95 17.84 -4.02
N ILE A 224 -11.65 17.62 -3.81
CA ILE A 224 -10.63 17.74 -4.87
C ILE A 224 -10.82 16.62 -5.88
N ILE A 225 -10.93 15.36 -5.43
CA ILE A 225 -11.10 14.23 -6.35
C ILE A 225 -12.46 14.28 -7.07
N LEU A 226 -13.52 14.71 -6.38
CA LEU A 226 -14.82 14.90 -7.00
C LEU A 226 -14.78 15.98 -8.09
N GLN A 227 -14.04 17.08 -7.87
CA GLN A 227 -13.87 18.13 -8.87
C GLN A 227 -13.07 17.64 -10.08
N TYR A 228 -12.02 16.83 -9.86
CA TYR A 228 -11.25 16.20 -10.93
C TYR A 228 -12.15 15.41 -11.89
N PHE A 229 -13.03 14.55 -11.37
CA PHE A 229 -13.93 13.75 -12.20
C PHE A 229 -15.07 14.54 -12.85
N LYS A 230 -15.51 15.66 -12.25
CA LYS A 230 -16.44 16.59 -12.91
C LYS A 230 -15.83 17.21 -14.17
N LEU A 231 -14.52 17.49 -14.14
CA LEU A 231 -13.78 18.06 -15.27
C LEU A 231 -13.34 17.00 -16.29
N ASN A 232 -13.33 15.72 -15.90
CA ASN A 232 -12.97 14.58 -16.75
C ASN A 232 -14.16 13.63 -16.92
N PRO A 233 -15.22 14.05 -17.62
CA PRO A 233 -16.50 13.36 -17.55
C PRO A 233 -16.58 12.14 -18.48
N TYR A 234 -15.43 11.68 -19.01
CA TYR A 234 -15.23 10.42 -19.74
C TYR A 234 -15.24 9.21 -18.80
N TYR A 235 -15.16 9.46 -17.50
CA TYR A 235 -15.09 8.46 -16.44
C TYR A 235 -16.29 8.62 -15.50
N ASN A 236 -16.82 7.49 -15.05
CA ASN A 236 -17.77 7.39 -13.97
C ASN A 236 -16.97 7.15 -12.69
N PHE A 237 -17.07 8.08 -11.74
CA PHE A 237 -16.43 7.96 -10.43
C PHE A 237 -17.48 7.59 -9.37
N ASP A 238 -17.26 6.49 -8.67
CA ASP A 238 -18.07 6.11 -7.51
C ASP A 238 -17.70 6.98 -6.30
N ALA A 239 -18.27 8.17 -6.30
CA ALA A 239 -18.07 9.14 -5.23
C ALA A 239 -18.63 8.67 -3.88
N LEU A 240 -19.55 7.70 -3.84
CA LEU A 240 -20.06 7.14 -2.60
C LEU A 240 -19.07 6.13 -2.02
N ALA A 241 -18.52 5.24 -2.86
CA ALA A 241 -17.48 4.30 -2.46
C ALA A 241 -16.22 5.03 -1.99
N TYR A 242 -15.74 6.05 -2.72
CA TYR A 242 -14.60 6.85 -2.27
C TYR A 242 -14.88 7.52 -0.93
N LYS A 243 -16.06 8.14 -0.78
CA LYS A 243 -16.46 8.79 0.47
C LYS A 243 -16.51 7.79 1.62
N ALA A 244 -17.03 6.58 1.38
CA ALA A 244 -17.06 5.53 2.39
C ALA A 244 -15.66 5.05 2.77
N ALA A 245 -14.73 5.01 1.82
CA ALA A 245 -13.35 4.59 2.05
C ALA A 245 -12.48 5.66 2.73
N TYR A 246 -12.68 6.94 2.39
CA TYR A 246 -11.69 8.01 2.64
C TYR A 246 -12.23 9.30 3.27
N LEU A 247 -13.54 9.46 3.48
CA LEU A 247 -14.05 10.67 4.13
C LEU A 247 -13.62 10.74 5.60
N GLN A 248 -13.23 11.94 6.05
CA GLN A 248 -12.62 12.16 7.38
C GLN A 248 -11.26 11.47 7.53
N HIS A 249 -10.72 11.00 6.42
CA HIS A 249 -9.44 10.33 6.30
C HIS A 249 -8.51 11.12 5.37
N GLU A 250 -8.83 12.38 5.11
CA GLU A 250 -8.00 13.30 4.35
C GLU A 250 -6.68 13.57 5.09
N LYS A 251 -5.59 13.75 4.33
CA LYS A 251 -4.21 13.90 4.85
C LYS A 251 -3.64 12.66 5.55
N ARG A 252 -4.34 11.53 5.52
CA ARG A 252 -3.79 10.28 6.01
C ARG A 252 -2.77 9.72 5.02
N LEU A 253 -1.72 9.12 5.56
CA LEU A 253 -0.75 8.38 4.78
C LEU A 253 -1.26 6.97 4.48
N THR A 254 -1.01 6.53 3.26
CA THR A 254 -1.25 5.16 2.81
C THR A 254 -0.02 4.62 2.07
N ILE A 255 0.12 3.30 1.94
CA ILE A 255 1.00 2.74 0.91
C ILE A 255 0.19 2.53 -0.37
N ILE A 256 0.70 3.07 -1.46
CA ILE A 256 0.25 2.78 -2.81
C ILE A 256 1.17 1.72 -3.42
N GLY A 257 0.59 0.61 -3.86
CA GLY A 257 1.25 -0.36 -4.74
C GLY A 257 1.12 0.10 -6.19
N LYS A 258 2.25 0.24 -6.88
CA LYS A 258 2.34 0.58 -8.30
C LYS A 258 2.86 -0.62 -9.07
N TYR A 259 2.06 -1.19 -9.96
CA TYR A 259 2.49 -2.26 -10.83
C TYR A 259 3.49 -1.72 -11.87
N MET A 260 4.69 -2.31 -11.91
CA MET A 260 5.76 -1.87 -12.81
C MET A 260 5.77 -2.75 -14.06
N PRO A 261 5.46 -2.22 -15.26
CA PRO A 261 5.61 -2.95 -16.51
C PRO A 261 7.09 -3.07 -16.88
N ASP A 262 7.46 -4.19 -17.52
CA ASP A 262 8.85 -4.44 -17.96
C ASP A 262 9.36 -3.42 -18.99
N ASP A 263 8.47 -2.86 -19.82
CA ASP A 263 8.89 -2.28 -21.10
C ASP A 263 8.46 -0.81 -21.35
N ILE A 264 7.44 -0.24 -20.66
CA ILE A 264 6.78 1.01 -21.11
C ILE A 264 6.16 1.85 -19.97
N ILE A 265 6.48 3.15 -19.92
CA ILE A 265 5.82 4.18 -19.09
C ILE A 265 4.35 4.37 -19.53
N GLY A 266 3.40 4.40 -18.60
CA GLY A 266 1.96 4.58 -18.85
C GLY A 266 1.13 3.29 -18.82
N LYS A 267 1.76 2.12 -18.67
CA LYS A 267 1.08 0.84 -18.45
C LYS A 267 1.06 0.44 -16.97
N GLU A 268 1.18 1.40 -16.06
CA GLU A 268 1.19 1.11 -14.63
C GLU A 268 -0.26 1.07 -14.10
N GLY A 269 -0.57 0.02 -13.34
CA GLY A 269 -1.74 0.00 -12.48
C GLY A 269 -1.37 0.48 -11.07
N PHE A 270 -2.36 0.95 -10.31
CA PHE A 270 -2.18 1.37 -8.93
C PHE A 270 -3.24 0.74 -8.04
N PHE A 271 -2.84 0.41 -6.82
CA PHE A 271 -3.76 -0.06 -5.78
C PHE A 271 -3.37 0.51 -4.42
N ASP A 272 -4.37 0.72 -3.56
CA ASP A 272 -4.16 1.16 -2.19
C ASP A 272 -3.97 -0.04 -1.28
N MET A 273 -2.85 -0.12 -0.57
CA MET A 273 -2.62 -1.17 0.42
C MET A 273 -3.29 -0.96 1.76
N GLY A 274 -3.83 0.22 1.99
CA GLY A 274 -4.43 0.57 3.25
C GLY A 274 -3.52 1.47 4.08
N ASP A 275 -4.16 2.03 5.09
CA ASP A 275 -3.62 3.18 5.80
C ASP A 275 -2.72 2.74 6.94
N LEU A 276 -1.48 3.22 6.94
CA LEU A 276 -0.63 3.20 8.13
C LEU A 276 -0.98 4.41 9.01
N ARG A 277 -1.41 4.15 10.24
CA ARG A 277 -1.90 5.20 11.16
C ARG A 277 -1.26 5.06 12.54
N PRO A 278 -0.03 5.52 12.73
CA PRO A 278 0.59 5.64 14.05
C PRO A 278 -0.29 6.37 15.06
#